data_AF-A0A8T4MR75-F1
#
_entry.id   AF-A0A8T4MR75-F1
#
_cell.length_a   1.000
_cell.length_b   1.000
_cell.length_c   1.000
_cell.angle_alpha   90.00
_cell.angle_beta   90.00
_cell.angle_gamma   90.00
#
_symmetry.space_group_name_H-M   'P 1'
#
loop_
_entity.id
_entity.type
_entity.pdbx_description
1 polymer ?
#
loop_
_entity_poly.entity_id
_entity_poly.type
_entity_poly.pdbx_seq_one_letter_code
_entity_poly.pdbx_strand_id
1 'polypeptide(L)'
;MDYLDLRPYDESSYVEAIKDGEIIRVPENVAILEDLFILRKINNPPLQQDVPARGVSIKQQEASSKGSIISEWKHGKFGGKKNNVLQDLVPNFNWEISKNRKSHNLTRAKLAQMINSTEEDVKMMELGELPADDFVLISRVEQAFAINLRKHPDSIAQVNLAELQKRNEQAKKETATRSVGQMFKDSASVSGNDIEVIED
;
A
#
# COMPACT_ATOMS: atom_id res chain seq x y z
N MET A 1 -47.84 -13.36 -1.40
CA MET A 1 -47.77 -14.29 -2.54
C MET A 1 -46.47 -13.97 -3.24
N ASP A 2 -45.38 -14.49 -2.68
CA ASP A 2 -44.04 -14.21 -3.17
C ASP A 2 -43.73 -15.22 -4.27
N TYR A 3 -43.73 -14.72 -5.51
CA TYR A 3 -43.30 -15.50 -6.66
C TYR A 3 -41.78 -15.69 -6.55
N LEU A 4 -41.37 -16.89 -6.13
CA LEU A 4 -40.01 -17.37 -6.34
C LEU A 4 -39.74 -17.36 -7.84
N ASP A 5 -38.81 -16.50 -8.23
CA ASP A 5 -38.30 -16.36 -9.60
C ASP A 5 -37.58 -17.66 -9.98
N LEU A 6 -38.35 -18.61 -10.53
CA LEU A 6 -37.86 -19.89 -11.02
C LEU A 6 -37.04 -19.63 -12.29
N ARG A 7 -35.74 -19.37 -12.10
CA ARG A 7 -34.77 -19.46 -13.20
C ARG A 7 -34.91 -20.86 -13.84
N PRO A 8 -34.87 -20.95 -15.18
CA PRO A 8 -35.05 -22.22 -15.88
C PRO A 8 -34.06 -23.27 -15.37
N TYR A 9 -34.58 -24.48 -15.12
CA TYR A 9 -33.80 -25.67 -14.79
C TYR A 9 -32.80 -25.93 -15.92
N ASP A 10 -31.52 -25.67 -15.67
CA ASP A 10 -30.45 -26.22 -16.50
C ASP A 10 -30.10 -27.60 -15.95
N GLU A 11 -30.63 -28.65 -16.58
CA GLU A 11 -30.44 -30.07 -16.21
C GLU A 11 -28.97 -30.54 -16.32
N SER A 12 -28.05 -29.65 -16.69
CA SER A 12 -26.67 -29.99 -17.07
C SER A 12 -25.61 -29.70 -16.00
N SER A 13 -25.92 -28.96 -14.93
CA SER A 13 -24.95 -28.59 -13.88
C SER A 13 -24.97 -29.57 -12.70
N TYR A 14 -24.45 -30.78 -12.92
CA TYR A 14 -24.12 -31.68 -11.82
C TYR A 14 -22.80 -31.25 -11.17
N VAL A 15 -22.82 -31.09 -9.85
CA VAL A 15 -21.66 -30.70 -9.05
C VAL A 15 -21.28 -31.81 -8.07
N GLU A 16 -20.00 -31.86 -7.72
CA GLU A 16 -19.53 -32.70 -6.62
C GLU A 16 -19.80 -31.96 -5.31
N ALA A 17 -20.46 -32.60 -4.35
CA ALA A 17 -20.75 -32.05 -3.04
C ALA A 17 -20.39 -33.03 -1.91
N ILE A 18 -20.12 -32.53 -0.71
CA ILE A 18 -19.79 -33.36 0.46
C ILE A 18 -21.05 -33.53 1.31
N LYS A 19 -21.45 -34.79 1.56
CA LYS A 19 -22.55 -35.18 2.45
C LYS A 19 -22.09 -36.34 3.34
N ASP A 20 -22.21 -36.18 4.66
CA ASP A 20 -21.82 -37.20 5.65
C ASP A 20 -20.37 -37.74 5.51
N GLY A 21 -19.46 -36.89 5.01
CA GLY A 21 -18.06 -37.25 4.78
C GLY A 21 -17.79 -37.96 3.45
N GLU A 22 -18.81 -38.21 2.64
CA GLU A 22 -18.69 -38.78 1.30
C GLU A 22 -18.86 -37.71 0.21
N ILE A 23 -18.15 -37.88 -0.90
CA ILE A 23 -18.28 -37.01 -2.08
C ILE A 23 -19.36 -37.61 -2.98
N ILE A 24 -20.50 -36.92 -3.09
CA ILE A 24 -21.62 -37.31 -3.93
C ILE A 24 -21.77 -36.35 -5.12
N ARG A 25 -22.32 -36.83 -6.23
CA ARG A 25 -22.59 -36.03 -7.43
C ARG A 25 -24.08 -35.71 -7.48
N VAL A 26 -24.43 -34.43 -7.28
CA VAL A 26 -25.82 -33.97 -7.21
C VAL A 26 -26.03 -32.76 -8.12
N PRO A 27 -27.27 -32.51 -8.58
CA PRO A 27 -27.61 -31.27 -9.25
C PRO A 27 -27.32 -30.05 -8.34
N GLU A 28 -26.82 -28.95 -8.91
CA GLU A 28 -26.43 -27.75 -8.14
C GLU A 28 -27.57 -27.17 -7.28
N ASN A 29 -28.81 -27.20 -7.78
CA ASN A 29 -29.98 -26.75 -7.03
C ASN A 29 -30.24 -27.60 -5.77
N VAL A 30 -30.06 -28.92 -5.85
CA VAL A 30 -30.22 -29.83 -4.71
C VAL A 30 -29.14 -29.55 -3.67
N ALA A 31 -27.90 -29.35 -4.11
CA ALA A 31 -26.81 -28.98 -3.22
C ALA A 31 -27.07 -27.66 -2.47
N ILE A 32 -27.62 -26.65 -3.16
CA ILE A 32 -27.97 -25.36 -2.55
C ILE A 32 -29.15 -25.50 -1.57
N LEU A 33 -30.19 -26.26 -1.95
CA LEU A 33 -31.37 -26.48 -1.10
C LEU A 33 -31.07 -27.27 0.17
N GLU A 34 -30.19 -28.27 0.08
CA GLU A 34 -29.75 -29.08 1.23
C GLU A 34 -28.53 -28.50 1.96
N ASP A 35 -28.06 -27.31 1.58
CA ASP A 35 -26.87 -26.63 2.14
C ASP A 35 -25.60 -27.52 2.13
N LEU A 36 -25.40 -28.27 1.05
CA LEU A 36 -24.23 -29.12 0.85
C LEU A 36 -23.04 -28.32 0.33
N PHE A 37 -21.84 -28.66 0.81
CA PHE A 37 -20.61 -28.03 0.35
C PHE A 37 -20.27 -28.44 -1.07
N ILE A 38 -20.34 -27.49 -2.01
CA ILE A 38 -20.03 -27.70 -3.44
C ILE A 38 -18.53 -27.57 -3.71
N LEU A 39 -17.94 -28.57 -4.36
CA LEU A 39 -16.53 -28.59 -4.78
C LEU A 39 -16.37 -28.02 -6.19
N ARG A 40 -15.70 -26.88 -6.31
CA ARG A 40 -15.37 -26.25 -7.61
C ARG A 40 -13.91 -26.48 -7.95
N LYS A 41 -13.65 -27.23 -9.03
CA LYS A 41 -12.28 -27.43 -9.56
C LYS A 41 -11.83 -26.15 -10.26
N ILE A 42 -10.81 -25.50 -9.73
CA ILE A 42 -10.15 -24.37 -10.40
C ILE A 42 -9.27 -24.97 -11.51
N ASN A 43 -9.73 -24.91 -12.75
CA ASN A 43 -8.88 -25.21 -13.91
C ASN A 43 -7.88 -24.05 -14.07
N ASN A 44 -6.79 -24.09 -13.32
CA ASN A 44 -5.63 -23.28 -13.68
C ASN A 44 -5.08 -23.86 -14.99
N PRO A 45 -5.12 -23.15 -16.14
CA PRO A 45 -4.27 -23.55 -17.24
C PRO A 45 -2.84 -23.60 -16.71
N PRO A 46 -2.05 -24.65 -17.02
CA PRO A 46 -0.68 -24.72 -16.55
C PRO A 46 0.02 -23.44 -17.00
N LEU A 47 0.65 -22.74 -16.05
CA LEU A 47 1.51 -21.60 -16.32
C LEU A 47 2.54 -22.05 -17.35
N GLN A 48 2.35 -21.59 -18.59
CA GLN A 48 3.14 -21.97 -19.74
C GLN A 48 4.53 -21.37 -19.53
N GLN A 49 5.45 -22.18 -19.03
CA GLN A 49 6.87 -21.87 -18.96
C GLN A 49 7.39 -21.71 -20.40
N ASP A 50 7.98 -20.54 -20.65
CA ASP A 50 8.96 -20.19 -21.67
C ASP A 50 8.74 -20.72 -23.10
N VAL A 51 8.12 -19.88 -23.95
CA VAL A 51 8.35 -19.91 -25.40
C VAL A 51 8.72 -18.51 -25.92
N PRO A 52 9.82 -18.37 -26.69
CA PRO A 52 10.30 -17.08 -27.17
C PRO A 52 9.32 -16.48 -28.20
N ALA A 53 9.11 -15.17 -28.06
CA ALA A 53 8.20 -14.36 -28.86
C ALA A 53 8.37 -14.58 -30.36
N ARG A 54 7.37 -15.19 -30.99
CA ARG A 54 7.14 -15.11 -32.44
C ARG A 54 5.90 -14.26 -32.66
N GLY A 55 6.13 -13.05 -33.16
CA GLY A 55 5.15 -11.97 -33.25
C GLY A 55 3.85 -12.37 -33.94
N VAL A 56 2.74 -12.04 -33.29
CA VAL A 56 1.43 -11.88 -33.92
C VAL A 56 1.07 -10.40 -33.77
N SER A 57 1.21 -9.67 -34.87
CA SER A 57 0.88 -8.25 -34.95
C SER A 57 -0.64 -8.08 -34.91
N ILE A 58 -1.20 -7.80 -33.74
CA ILE A 58 -2.55 -7.25 -33.64
C ILE A 58 -2.44 -5.75 -33.97
N LYS A 59 -2.88 -5.37 -35.18
CA LYS A 59 -3.09 -3.96 -35.55
C LYS A 59 -4.22 -3.41 -34.68
N GLN A 60 -3.85 -2.83 -33.54
CA GLN A 60 -4.75 -1.98 -32.77
C GLN A 60 -4.74 -0.61 -33.45
N GLN A 61 -5.85 -0.26 -34.11
CA GLN A 61 -6.04 1.06 -34.69
C GLN A 61 -5.96 2.12 -33.58
N GLU A 62 -4.96 3.00 -33.69
CA GLU A 62 -4.79 4.15 -32.82
C GLU A 62 -5.91 5.16 -33.08
N ALA A 63 -7.02 5.02 -32.35
CA ALA A 63 -7.91 6.14 -32.12
C ALA A 63 -7.23 7.07 -31.11
N SER A 64 -6.63 8.15 -31.61
CA SER A 64 -6.05 9.26 -30.86
C SER A 64 -7.13 10.03 -30.08
N SER A 65 -7.67 9.39 -29.04
CA SER A 65 -8.49 10.06 -28.06
C SER A 65 -7.60 10.39 -26.86
N LYS A 66 -7.32 11.69 -26.72
CA LYS A 66 -6.66 12.33 -25.57
C LYS A 66 -6.94 11.53 -24.29
N GLY A 67 -5.85 11.05 -23.67
CA GLY A 67 -5.89 10.15 -22.52
C GLY A 67 -6.92 10.60 -21.51
N SER A 68 -7.97 9.80 -21.35
CA SER A 68 -8.98 10.03 -20.32
C SER A 68 -8.28 9.99 -18.96
N ILE A 69 -8.47 11.02 -18.14
CA ILE A 69 -7.96 11.08 -16.75
C ILE A 69 -8.27 9.76 -16.00
N ILE A 70 -9.37 9.09 -16.37
CA ILE A 70 -9.82 7.81 -15.83
C ILE A 70 -8.87 6.65 -16.17
N SER A 71 -8.23 6.64 -17.34
CA SER A 71 -7.24 5.60 -17.66
C SER A 71 -5.99 5.77 -16.82
N GLU A 72 -5.52 7.00 -16.55
CA GLU A 72 -4.41 7.24 -15.61
C GLU A 72 -4.72 6.79 -14.18
N TRP A 73 -5.98 6.89 -13.74
CA TRP A 73 -6.42 6.44 -12.41
C TRP A 73 -6.44 4.91 -12.31
N LYS A 74 -6.82 4.21 -13.38
CA LYS A 74 -6.78 2.73 -13.45
C LYS A 74 -5.36 2.15 -13.49
N HIS A 75 -4.36 2.91 -13.96
CA HIS A 75 -2.96 2.45 -14.03
C HIS A 75 -2.16 2.60 -12.72
N GLY A 76 -2.83 2.65 -11.57
CA GLY A 76 -2.16 2.37 -10.29
C GLY A 76 -1.09 3.36 -9.85
N LYS A 77 -0.97 4.56 -10.47
CA LYS A 77 -0.10 5.63 -9.95
C LYS A 77 -0.54 6.12 -8.56
N PHE A 78 -1.80 5.86 -8.18
CA PHE A 78 -2.35 6.09 -6.83
C PHE A 78 -2.58 4.80 -6.04
N GLY A 79 -2.13 3.64 -6.54
CA GLY A 79 -2.05 2.44 -5.73
C GLY A 79 -0.97 2.66 -4.69
N GLY A 80 -1.36 3.14 -3.51
CA GLY A 80 -0.45 3.39 -2.40
C GLY A 80 0.50 2.21 -2.27
N LYS A 81 1.77 2.43 -2.56
CA LYS A 81 2.81 1.42 -2.47
C LYS A 81 2.77 0.90 -1.05
N LYS A 82 2.17 -0.27 -0.83
CA LYS A 82 2.26 -0.94 0.45
C LYS A 82 3.76 -1.19 0.67
N ASN A 83 4.29 -0.62 1.74
CA ASN A 83 5.66 -0.75 2.21
C ASN A 83 6.75 0.00 1.43
N ASN A 84 6.73 1.35 1.47
CA ASN A 84 7.85 2.16 0.98
C ASN A 84 9.13 1.95 1.83
N VAL A 85 8.99 1.52 3.09
CA VAL A 85 10.12 1.43 4.04
C VAL A 85 11.10 0.33 3.66
N LEU A 86 10.66 -0.74 2.97
CA LEU A 86 11.53 -1.83 2.53
C LEU A 86 12.72 -1.35 1.67
N GLN A 87 12.53 -0.30 0.88
CA GLN A 87 13.61 0.24 0.03
C GLN A 87 14.72 0.90 0.86
N ASP A 88 14.36 1.46 2.00
CA ASP A 88 15.26 2.20 2.90
C ASP A 88 16.00 1.28 3.89
N LEU A 89 15.55 0.03 4.04
CA LEU A 89 16.16 -0.96 4.95
C LEU A 89 17.43 -1.59 4.39
N VAL A 90 18.34 -1.96 5.29
CA VAL A 90 19.58 -2.68 4.98
C VAL A 90 19.23 -4.02 4.30
N PRO A 91 19.98 -4.45 3.28
CA PRO A 91 19.83 -5.80 2.74
C PRO A 91 19.97 -6.83 3.86
N ASN A 92 19.05 -7.81 3.91
CA ASN A 92 18.97 -8.84 4.96
C ASN A 92 18.58 -8.33 6.36
N PHE A 93 17.81 -7.24 6.46
CA PHE A 93 17.27 -6.76 7.75
C PHE A 93 16.59 -7.87 8.57
N ASN A 94 15.91 -8.81 7.92
CA ASN A 94 15.23 -9.94 8.53
C ASN A 94 16.18 -10.87 9.30
N TRP A 95 17.41 -11.02 8.80
CA TRP A 95 18.45 -11.78 9.48
C TRP A 95 18.97 -11.02 10.70
N GLU A 96 19.18 -9.71 10.60
CA GLU A 96 19.59 -8.88 11.75
C GLU A 96 18.56 -8.94 12.88
N ILE A 97 17.27 -8.88 12.56
CA ILE A 97 16.18 -9.05 13.55
C ILE A 97 16.24 -10.44 14.18
N SER A 98 16.32 -11.49 13.35
CA SER A 98 16.37 -12.88 13.83
C SER A 98 17.61 -13.16 14.70
N LYS A 99 18.76 -12.60 14.33
CA LYS A 99 20.02 -12.74 15.03
C LYS A 99 19.96 -12.05 16.39
N ASN A 100 19.47 -10.82 16.46
CA ASN A 100 19.32 -10.09 17.72
C ASN A 100 18.29 -10.76 18.65
N ARG A 101 17.17 -11.23 18.12
CA ARG A 101 16.22 -11.98 18.95
C ARG A 101 16.88 -13.21 19.59
N LYS A 102 17.67 -13.97 18.80
CA LYS A 102 18.39 -15.15 19.28
C LYS A 102 19.51 -14.79 20.27
N SER A 103 20.27 -13.72 20.04
CA SER A 103 21.33 -13.30 20.98
C SER A 103 20.76 -12.88 22.34
N HIS A 104 19.56 -12.31 22.35
CA HIS A 104 18.84 -11.95 23.57
C HIS A 104 17.98 -13.10 24.16
N ASN A 105 18.02 -14.31 23.59
CA ASN A 105 17.21 -15.46 24.01
C ASN A 105 15.71 -15.18 24.13
N LEU A 106 15.18 -14.28 23.28
CA LEU A 106 13.77 -13.91 23.30
C LEU A 106 12.94 -14.86 22.43
N THR A 107 11.78 -15.28 22.95
CA THR A 107 10.76 -15.93 22.12
C THR A 107 10.08 -14.90 21.22
N ARG A 108 9.45 -15.35 20.12
CA ARG A 108 8.71 -14.44 19.22
C ARG A 108 7.59 -13.71 19.97
N ALA A 109 6.84 -14.44 20.79
CA ALA A 109 5.82 -13.87 21.67
C ALA A 109 6.39 -12.80 22.61
N LYS A 110 7.58 -13.01 23.19
CA LYS A 110 8.18 -12.03 24.11
C LYS A 110 8.67 -10.78 23.38
N LEU A 111 9.23 -10.95 22.18
CA LEU A 111 9.60 -9.82 21.31
C LEU A 111 8.36 -9.02 20.92
N ALA A 112 7.28 -9.70 20.50
CA ALA A 112 6.02 -9.08 20.14
C ALA A 112 5.44 -8.24 21.29
N GLN A 113 5.46 -8.76 22.52
CA GLN A 113 5.07 -8.00 23.72
C GLN A 113 5.95 -6.76 23.95
N MET A 114 7.27 -6.87 23.71
CA MET A 114 8.19 -5.76 23.92
C MET A 114 7.98 -4.62 22.92
N ILE A 115 7.64 -4.95 21.67
CA ILE A 115 7.40 -3.95 20.60
C ILE A 115 5.91 -3.60 20.42
N ASN A 116 5.03 -4.11 21.29
CA ASN A 116 3.58 -3.97 21.20
C ASN A 116 3.04 -4.34 19.79
N SER A 117 3.40 -5.52 19.30
CA SER A 117 2.93 -6.09 18.03
C SER A 117 2.33 -7.48 18.23
N THR A 118 1.81 -8.08 17.17
CA THR A 118 1.40 -9.49 17.19
C THR A 118 2.59 -10.42 16.94
N GLU A 119 2.46 -11.70 17.31
CA GLU A 119 3.48 -12.71 17.02
C GLU A 119 3.62 -12.97 15.51
N GLU A 120 2.52 -12.89 14.76
CA GLU A 120 2.54 -13.05 13.31
C GLU A 120 3.34 -11.92 12.65
N ASP A 121 3.23 -10.68 13.14
CA ASP A 121 4.03 -9.55 12.65
C ASP A 121 5.53 -9.80 12.82
N VAL A 122 5.94 -10.32 13.98
CA VAL A 122 7.34 -10.69 14.24
C VAL A 122 7.81 -11.79 13.30
N LYS A 123 6.97 -12.80 13.09
CA LYS A 123 7.27 -13.90 12.18
C LYS A 123 7.39 -13.41 10.73
N MET A 124 6.50 -12.53 10.27
CA MET A 124 6.59 -11.90 8.94
C MET A 124 7.92 -11.13 8.80
N MET A 125 8.30 -10.34 9.81
CA MET A 125 9.56 -9.59 9.80
C MET A 125 10.79 -10.50 9.70
N GLU A 126 10.80 -11.65 10.41
CA GLU A 126 11.90 -12.62 10.30
C GLU A 126 11.96 -13.30 8.93
N LEU A 127 10.82 -13.43 8.25
CA LEU A 127 10.72 -13.96 6.89
C LEU A 127 11.08 -12.94 5.81
N GLY A 128 11.18 -11.65 6.17
CA GLY A 128 11.51 -10.56 5.25
C GLY A 128 10.30 -9.84 4.67
N GLU A 129 9.10 -10.10 5.19
CA GLU A 129 7.89 -9.37 4.86
C GLU A 129 7.58 -8.34 5.95
N LEU A 130 6.93 -7.22 5.58
CA LEU A 130 6.51 -6.20 6.54
C LEU A 130 4.99 -6.03 6.58
N PRO A 131 4.40 -5.87 7.78
CA PRO A 131 2.98 -5.54 7.92
C PRO A 131 2.66 -4.14 7.38
N ALA A 132 1.38 -3.78 7.33
CA ALA A 132 0.94 -2.47 6.84
C ALA A 132 1.56 -1.28 7.62
N ASP A 133 1.80 -1.45 8.93
CA ASP A 133 2.40 -0.42 9.80
C ASP A 133 3.94 -0.59 9.90
N ASP A 134 4.59 -0.76 8.75
CA ASP A 134 6.02 -1.07 8.61
C ASP A 134 6.95 -0.06 9.31
N PHE A 135 6.73 1.23 9.14
CA PHE A 135 7.58 2.29 9.69
C PHE A 135 7.64 2.27 11.22
N VAL A 136 6.47 2.11 11.86
CA VAL A 136 6.33 2.15 13.31
C VAL A 136 6.97 0.91 13.92
N LEU A 137 6.75 -0.26 13.32
CA LEU A 137 7.33 -1.51 13.78
C LEU A 137 8.86 -1.50 13.69
N ILE A 138 9.42 -1.08 12.55
CA ILE A 138 10.87 -0.97 12.38
C ILE A 138 11.47 -0.04 13.43
N SER A 139 10.87 1.15 13.65
CA SER A 139 11.38 2.10 14.64
C SER A 139 11.38 1.51 16.07
N ARG A 140 10.34 0.77 16.44
CA ARG A 140 10.29 0.08 17.74
C ARG A 140 11.33 -1.02 17.85
N VAL A 141 11.58 -1.78 16.78
CA VAL A 141 12.60 -2.83 16.75
C VAL A 141 14.01 -2.24 16.85
N GLU A 142 14.27 -1.13 16.14
CA GLU A 142 15.52 -0.37 16.25
C GLU A 142 15.75 0.12 17.68
N GLN A 143 14.70 0.65 18.34
CA GLN A 143 14.76 1.07 19.75
C GLN A 143 14.97 -0.10 20.71
N ALA A 144 14.29 -1.22 20.50
CA ALA A 144 14.33 -2.37 21.39
C ALA A 144 15.69 -3.06 21.40
N PHE A 145 16.36 -3.14 20.25
CA PHE A 145 17.68 -3.76 20.13
C PHE A 145 18.84 -2.76 20.04
N ALA A 146 18.55 -1.46 20.02
CA ALA A 146 19.53 -0.40 19.77
C ALA A 146 20.38 -0.66 18.50
N ILE A 147 19.72 -1.13 17.43
CA ILE A 147 20.34 -1.43 16.14
C ILE A 147 19.84 -0.47 15.06
N ASN A 148 20.63 -0.29 14.00
CA ASN A 148 20.23 0.45 12.81
C ASN A 148 19.82 -0.54 11.72
N LEU A 149 18.55 -0.56 11.36
CA LEU A 149 18.03 -1.41 10.27
C LEU A 149 17.92 -0.64 8.94
N ARG A 150 18.13 0.68 8.94
CA ARG A 150 18.08 1.55 7.74
C ARG A 150 19.46 1.74 7.12
N LYS A 151 19.51 1.81 5.78
CA LYS A 151 20.75 2.05 5.00
C LYS A 151 21.40 3.39 5.33
N HIS A 152 20.59 4.40 5.59
CA HIS A 152 21.04 5.75 5.93
C HIS A 152 20.70 6.04 7.40
N PRO A 153 21.68 5.90 8.32
CA PRO A 153 21.45 6.02 9.76
C PRO A 153 21.10 7.45 10.21
N ASP A 154 21.32 8.45 9.35
CA ASP A 154 21.25 9.88 9.69
C ASP A 154 19.82 10.43 9.90
N SER A 155 18.78 9.60 9.80
CA SER A 155 17.39 10.07 9.77
C SER A 155 16.64 10.03 11.10
N ILE A 156 17.08 9.26 12.11
CA ILE A 156 16.23 9.01 13.30
C ILE A 156 16.96 9.19 14.64
N ALA A 157 18.29 9.10 14.70
CA ALA A 157 19.00 9.03 15.97
C ALA A 157 18.80 10.24 16.90
N GLN A 158 18.36 11.42 16.41
CA GLN A 158 18.14 12.60 17.24
C GLN A 158 17.01 13.51 16.73
N VAL A 159 15.80 12.99 16.52
CA VAL A 159 14.65 13.88 16.31
C VAL A 159 14.12 14.35 17.67
N ASN A 160 14.79 15.33 18.26
CA ASN A 160 14.28 16.01 19.46
C ASN A 160 13.06 16.84 19.06
N LEU A 161 11.95 16.72 19.79
CA LEU A 161 10.69 17.44 19.52
C LEU A 161 10.94 18.95 19.38
N ALA A 162 11.87 19.48 20.16
CA ALA A 162 12.29 20.88 20.11
C ALA A 162 12.90 21.30 18.76
N GLU A 163 13.59 20.40 18.07
CA GLU A 163 14.28 20.68 16.81
C GLU A 163 13.31 20.67 15.61
N LEU A 164 12.30 19.79 15.64
CA LEU A 164 11.19 19.81 14.69
C LEU A 164 10.36 21.09 14.78
N GLN A 165 10.08 21.54 16.01
CA GLN A 165 9.36 22.79 16.24
C GLN A 165 10.15 23.99 15.69
N LYS A 166 11.47 24.03 15.92
CA LYS A 166 12.36 25.08 15.42
C LYS A 166 12.41 25.12 13.89
N ARG A 167 12.49 23.96 13.22
CA ARG A 167 12.47 23.86 11.75
C ARG A 167 11.14 24.34 11.15
N ASN A 168 10.01 24.03 11.81
CA ASN A 168 8.69 24.50 11.37
C ASN A 168 8.54 26.01 11.54
N GLU A 169 9.05 26.58 12.64
CA GLU A 169 9.04 28.03 12.85
C GLU A 169 9.93 28.77 11.83
N GLN A 170 11.08 28.20 11.47
CA GLN A 170 11.96 28.74 10.43
C GLN A 170 11.31 28.69 9.05
N ALA A 171 10.68 27.56 8.68
CA ALA A 171 9.96 27.43 7.41
C ALA A 171 8.83 28.47 7.28
N LYS A 172 8.09 28.73 8.35
CA LYS A 172 7.05 29.78 8.41
C LYS A 172 7.63 31.19 8.27
N LYS A 173 8.78 31.48 8.90
CA LYS A 173 9.48 32.77 8.77
C LYS A 173 9.99 33.00 7.35
N GLU A 174 10.51 31.97 6.70
CA GLU A 174 10.97 32.06 5.31
C GLU A 174 9.82 32.24 4.31
N THR A 175 8.66 31.64 4.57
CA THR A 175 7.47 31.91 3.74
C THR A 175 6.95 33.32 3.95
N ALA A 176 6.95 33.81 5.19
CA ALA A 176 6.55 35.17 5.52
C ALA A 176 7.50 36.23 4.92
N THR A 177 8.82 36.01 4.93
CA THR A 177 9.77 36.93 4.30
C THR A 177 9.69 36.90 2.77
N ARG A 178 9.41 35.73 2.16
CA ARG A 178 9.14 35.63 0.73
C ARG A 178 7.86 36.36 0.32
N SER A 179 6.76 36.24 1.09
CA SER A 179 5.53 36.97 0.80
C SER A 179 5.69 38.48 0.98
N VAL A 180 6.44 38.92 1.99
CA VAL A 180 6.75 40.35 2.21
C VAL A 180 7.64 40.89 1.08
N GLY A 181 8.67 40.15 0.66
CA GLY A 181 9.52 40.54 -0.48
C GLY A 181 8.78 40.61 -1.82
N GLN A 182 7.72 39.82 -2.00
CA GLN A 182 6.86 39.87 -3.18
C GLN A 182 5.92 41.09 -3.14
N MET A 183 5.39 41.47 -1.98
CA MET A 183 4.60 42.69 -1.79
C MET A 183 5.40 43.98 -2.07
N PHE A 184 6.69 44.03 -1.70
CA PHE A 184 7.53 45.21 -1.97
C PHE A 184 7.98 45.36 -3.44
N LYS A 185 7.91 44.28 -4.23
CA LYS A 185 8.17 44.35 -5.68
C LYS A 185 6.98 44.92 -6.45
N ASP A 186 5.76 44.61 -6.02
CA ASP A 186 4.54 45.10 -6.68
C ASP A 186 4.27 46.58 -6.36
N SER A 187 4.72 47.08 -5.20
CA SER A 187 4.60 48.51 -4.84
C SER A 187 5.60 49.43 -5.55
N ALA A 188 6.69 48.90 -6.11
CA ALA A 188 7.67 49.70 -6.87
C ALA A 188 7.27 49.90 -8.35
N SER A 189 6.18 49.25 -8.80
CA SER A 189 5.68 49.32 -10.18
C SER A 189 4.56 50.34 -10.39
N VAL A 190 4.03 50.97 -9.34
CA VAL A 190 2.95 51.97 -9.46
C VAL A 190 3.57 53.37 -9.32
N SER A 191 4.19 53.84 -10.40
CA SER A 191 4.55 55.25 -10.58
C SER A 191 3.25 56.04 -10.80
N GLY A 192 2.81 56.76 -9.77
CA GLY A 192 1.63 57.61 -9.83
C GLY A 192 1.85 58.84 -10.72
N ASN A 193 1.11 58.90 -11.82
CA ASN A 193 0.76 60.15 -12.48
C ASN A 193 -0.75 60.38 -12.28
N ASP A 194 -1.13 61.65 -12.25
CA ASP A 194 -2.50 62.22 -12.23
C ASP A 194 -3.05 62.56 -10.83
N ILE A 195 -2.68 63.76 -10.36
CA ILE A 195 -3.51 64.55 -9.45
C ILE A 195 -3.95 65.78 -10.26
N GLU A 196 -5.22 65.83 -10.67
CA GLU A 196 -5.85 67.04 -11.17
C GLU A 196 -6.23 67.93 -9.98
N VAL A 197 -5.68 69.15 -9.95
CA VAL A 197 -6.07 70.21 -9.02
C VAL A 197 -7.17 71.02 -9.71
N ILE A 198 -8.38 71.00 -9.14
CA ILE A 198 -9.48 71.89 -9.51
C ILE A 198 -9.48 73.03 -8.49
N GLU A 199 -9.28 74.27 -8.95
CA GLU A 199 -9.53 75.50 -8.17
C GLU A 199 -10.92 76.07 -8.56
N ASP A 200 -11.63 76.61 -7.56
CA ASP A 200 -12.97 77.20 -7.65
C ASP A 200 -13.09 78.43 -8.58
#